data_AF-A0A960U4J3-F1
#
_entry.id   AF-A0A960U4J3-F1
#
_cell.length_a   1.000
_cell.length_b   1.000
_cell.length_c   1.000
_cell.angle_alpha   90.00
_cell.angle_beta   90.00
_cell.angle_gamma   90.00
#
_symmetry.space_group_name_H-M   'P 1'
#
loop_
_entity.id
_entity.type
_entity.pdbx_description
1 polymer ?
#
loop_
_entity_poly.entity_id
_entity_poly.type
_entity_poly.pdbx_seq_one_letter_code
_entity_poly.pdbx_strand_id
1 'polypeptide(L)' 'MDKCHCSNVKFEKVVEMARQKGCSAQAIAEELEISRICTACKDDFNHFCQKHL' A
#
# COMPACT_ATOMS: atom_id res chain seq x y z
N MET A 1 8.07 -7.59 -4.06
CA MET A 1 8.94 -6.63 -3.35
C MET A 1 8.20 -6.13 -2.11
N ASP A 2 8.87 -5.84 -1.00
CA ASP A 2 8.18 -5.41 0.25
C ASP A 2 8.00 -3.89 0.40
N LYS A 3 8.43 -3.12 -0.62
CA LYS A 3 8.31 -1.67 -0.66
C LYS A 3 8.09 -1.18 -2.08
N CYS A 4 7.39 -0.07 -2.24
CA CYS A 4 7.33 0.58 -3.53
C CYS A 4 8.66 1.26 -3.86
N HIS A 5 9.22 0.96 -5.03
CA HIS A 5 10.44 1.61 -5.51
C HIS A 5 10.21 3.09 -5.88
N CYS A 6 9.01 3.46 -6.30
CA CYS A 6 8.65 4.82 -6.73
C CYS A 6 8.47 5.82 -5.56
N SER A 7 8.11 5.37 -4.35
CA SER A 7 7.88 6.26 -3.18
C SER A 7 8.70 5.84 -1.94
N ASN A 8 9.48 4.76 -2.02
CA ASN A 8 10.22 4.15 -0.91
C ASN A 8 9.35 3.82 0.33
N VAL A 9 8.03 3.76 0.17
CA VAL A 9 7.09 3.38 1.23
C VAL A 9 6.97 1.86 1.31
N LYS A 10 7.09 1.34 2.53
CA LYS A 10 6.85 -0.08 2.83
C LYS A 10 5.35 -0.38 2.82
N PHE A 11 4.94 -1.45 2.14
CA PHE A 11 3.52 -1.84 2.08
C PHE A 11 2.96 -2.21 3.45
N GLU A 12 3.79 -2.78 4.32
CA GLU A 12 3.45 -3.05 5.73
C GLU A 12 2.93 -1.82 6.46
N LYS A 13 3.57 -0.65 6.27
CA LYS A 13 3.16 0.59 6.92
C LYS A 13 1.75 1.02 6.48
N VAL A 14 1.42 0.78 5.22
CA VAL A 14 0.09 1.10 4.66
C VAL A 14 -0.97 0.20 5.28
N VAL A 15 -0.70 -1.11 5.37
CA VAL A 15 -1.63 -2.08 5.97
C VAL A 15 -1.79 -1.86 7.47
N GLU A 16 -0.71 -1.51 8.18
CA GLU A 16 -0.76 -1.19 9.61
C GLU A 16 -1.62 0.05 9.86
N MET A 17 -1.41 1.12 9.10
CA MET A 17 -2.24 2.34 9.22
C MET A 17 -3.70 2.07 8.85
N ALA A 18 -3.95 1.22 7.85
CA ALA A 18 -5.30 0.81 7.46
C ALA A 18 -6.02 0.09 8.60
N ARG A 19 -5.31 -0.84 9.28
CA ARG A 19 -5.82 -1.54 10.46
C ARG A 19 -6.07 -0.60 11.63
N GLN A 20 -5.15 0.33 11.91
CA GLN A 20 -5.29 1.30 13.01
C GLN A 20 -6.44 2.27 12.78
N LYS A 21 -6.62 2.76 11.55
CA LYS A 21 -7.70 3.68 11.20
C LYS A 21 -9.03 2.96 10.91
N GLY A 22 -9.03 1.63 10.79
CA GLY A 22 -10.22 0.83 10.46
C GLY A 22 -10.74 1.09 9.04
N CYS A 23 -9.87 1.44 8.10
CA CYS A 23 -10.23 1.76 6.72
C CYS A 23 -9.42 0.93 5.72
N SER A 24 -9.82 0.96 4.45
CA SER A 24 -9.19 0.16 3.40
C SER A 24 -7.74 0.59 3.17
N ALA A 25 -6.84 -0.37 2.98
CA ALA A 25 -5.44 -0.09 2.64
C ALA A 25 -5.31 0.74 1.35
N GLN A 26 -6.28 0.63 0.45
CA GLN A 26 -6.40 1.47 -0.74
C GLN A 26 -6.60 2.96 -0.41
N ALA A 27 -7.42 3.29 0.59
CA ALA A 27 -7.64 4.67 1.02
C ALA A 27 -6.39 5.28 1.66
N ILE A 28 -5.66 4.48 2.45
CA ILE A 28 -4.35 4.89 2.98
C ILE A 28 -3.33 5.04 1.85
N ALA A 29 -3.36 4.15 0.86
CA ALA A 29 -2.50 4.27 -0.31
C ALA A 29 -2.79 5.56 -1.11
N GLU A 30 -4.06 5.96 -1.23
CA GLU A 30 -4.41 7.26 -1.82
C GLU A 30 -3.95 8.44 -0.96
N GLU A 31 -4.11 8.37 0.37
CA GLU A 31 -3.65 9.38 1.33
C GLU A 31 -2.12 9.56 1.27
N LEU A 32 -1.38 8.48 1.05
CA LEU A 32 0.08 8.47 0.93
C LEU A 32 0.59 8.68 -0.51
N GLU A 33 -0.30 9.00 -1.45
CA GLU A 33 -0.03 9.09 -2.90
C GLU A 33 0.65 7.82 -3.50
N ILE A 34 0.50 6.69 -2.81
CA ILE A 34 0.84 5.33 -3.26
C ILE A 34 -0.14 4.85 -4.34
N SER A 35 -1.25 5.55 -4.59
CA SER A 35 -2.07 5.29 -5.78
C SER A 35 -1.53 5.96 -7.05
N ARG A 36 -0.65 6.97 -6.91
CA ARG A 36 -0.03 7.73 -8.03
C ARG A 36 1.29 7.14 -8.50
N ILE A 37 1.85 6.19 -7.77
CA ILE A 37 3.06 5.45 -8.14
C ILE A 37 2.79 4.48 -9.29
N CYS A 38 3.85 4.19 -10.01
CA CYS A 38 3.96 3.26 -11.13
C CYS A 38 3.09 1.99 -11.01
N THR A 39 2.52 1.54 -12.14
CA THR A 39 1.63 0.37 -12.25
C THR A 39 2.19 -0.89 -11.58
N ALA A 40 3.51 -1.07 -11.61
CA ALA A 40 4.19 -2.17 -10.93
C ALA A 40 4.01 -2.13 -9.39
N CYS A 41 4.17 -0.97 -8.75
CA CYS A 41 3.95 -0.87 -7.31
C CYS A 41 2.48 -1.07 -6.93
N LYS A 42 1.53 -0.74 -7.82
CA LYS A 42 0.10 -0.96 -7.59
C LYS A 42 -0.24 -2.46 -7.59
N ASP A 43 0.37 -3.22 -8.51
CA ASP A 43 0.19 -4.67 -8.58
C ASP A 43 0.83 -5.37 -7.37
N ASP A 44 2.09 -5.05 -7.04
CA ASP A 44 2.76 -5.54 -5.83
C ASP A 44 1.95 -5.21 -4.56
N PHE A 45 1.40 -3.99 -4.46
CA PHE A 45 0.59 -3.57 -3.31
C PHE A 45 -0.72 -4.35 -3.19
N ASN A 46 -1.44 -4.55 -4.30
CA ASN A 46 -2.66 -5.33 -4.30
C ASN A 46 -2.40 -6.79 -3.91
N HIS A 47 -1.33 -7.39 -4.44
CA HIS A 47 -0.92 -8.74 -4.09
C HIS A 47 -0.55 -8.83 -2.60
N PHE A 48 0.18 -7.86 -2.08
CA PHE A 48 0.51 -7.77 -0.66
C PHE A 48 -0.76 -7.66 0.20
N CYS A 49 -1.70 -6.80 -0.18
CA CYS A 49 -2.98 -6.68 0.51
C CYS A 49 -3.76 -8.00 0.53
N GLN A 50 -3.85 -8.73 -0.60
CA GLN A 50 -4.56 -10.02 -0.66
C GLN A 50 -3.95 -11.12 0.24
N LYS A 51 -2.66 -11.02 0.58
CA LYS A 51 -1.99 -11.97 1.47
C LYS A 51 -2.07 -11.61 2.95
N HIS A 52 -2.30 -10.33 3.26
CA HIS A 52 -2.15 -9.77 4.61
C HIS A 52 -3.42 -9.13 5.19
N LEU A 53 -4.49 -9.01 4.40
CA LEU A 53 -5.85 -8.64 4.83
C LEU A 53 -6.78 -9.84 4.66
#